data_AF-A0A2I0FFE7-F1
#
_entry.id   AF-A0A2I0FFE7-F1
#
_cell.length_a   1.000
_cell.length_b   1.000
_cell.length_c   1.000
_cell.angle_alpha   90.00
_cell.angle_beta   90.00
_cell.angle_gamma   90.00
#
_symmetry.space_group_name_H-M   'P 1'
#
loop_
_entity.id
_entity.type
_entity.pdbx_description
1 polymer ?
#
loop_
_entity_poly.entity_id
_entity_poly.type
_entity_poly.pdbx_seq_one_letter_code
_entity_poly.pdbx_strand_id
1 'polypeptide(L)'
;MTVETNLKMTEQELRSFSEMNGEPSWFTELRLRSFAEAETLPLPKPDKTKILNWNFTDYPVHTVKSSTFGSIEDLTEDIRTIVDLEQKNLYIQHNNTPAFSRISEGLAAKGVILTDIFTALREHGDLVKKYFMTNGVKADEHKLTALHAALMNGGAFLYVPKNVEVEEPVQVVFYHDDADASLFNHVIVVADTSSKVTYVENYFSTVAKSNGLANIVSEVFAEDNAQITYGAVDVLAEGFTTYVNRRGVAARDAKIEWALGLMNDSDTISENVTHLVGDNSIGDTKTVVVGRGSQKQNFTTKVVHWGKNSDGQILKHGVMKDSASSIFNGIGKIEHGATKSNAEQESRVLMLSPDARGDANPILLIDEDDVTAGHAASVGRVDPLQLYYLMSRGITKQEAERLVIHGFLAPVVNVLPIEGVKKQLTEVIERKVR
;
A
#
# COMPACT_ATOMS: atom_id res chain seq x y z
N MET A 1 -13.03 -28.51 13.95
CA MET A 1 -14.13 -28.21 13.01
C MET A 1 -13.57 -27.28 11.96
N THR A 2 -13.23 -27.82 10.80
CA THR A 2 -12.94 -27.02 9.61
C THR A 2 -14.24 -26.32 9.22
N VAL A 3 -14.27 -25.00 9.36
CA VAL A 3 -15.35 -24.19 8.83
C VAL A 3 -15.20 -24.27 7.31
N GLU A 4 -16.09 -25.00 6.63
CA GLU A 4 -16.17 -24.98 5.17
C GLU A 4 -16.30 -23.51 4.75
N THR A 5 -15.23 -22.98 4.14
CA THR A 5 -15.23 -21.61 3.63
C THR A 5 -15.98 -21.68 2.31
N ASN A 6 -17.27 -21.31 2.31
CA ASN A 6 -18.04 -21.29 1.07
C ASN A 6 -17.60 -20.08 0.24
N LEU A 7 -16.61 -20.29 -0.63
CA LEU A 7 -16.11 -19.26 -1.53
C LEU A 7 -17.16 -18.95 -2.58
N LYS A 8 -17.42 -17.66 -2.82
CA LYS A 8 -18.49 -17.23 -3.72
C LYS A 8 -18.25 -17.59 -5.19
N MET A 9 -16.98 -17.67 -5.60
CA MET A 9 -16.59 -18.03 -6.95
C MET A 9 -16.20 -19.51 -7.03
N THR A 10 -16.48 -20.16 -8.15
CA THR A 10 -16.14 -21.56 -8.44
C THR A 10 -14.87 -21.69 -9.28
N GLU A 11 -14.24 -22.87 -9.30
CA GLU A 11 -13.11 -23.15 -10.21
C GLU A 11 -13.46 -22.93 -11.69
N GLN A 12 -14.70 -23.24 -12.10
CA GLN A 12 -15.14 -23.05 -13.47
C GLN A 12 -15.26 -21.56 -13.83
N GLU A 13 -15.76 -20.73 -12.92
CA GLU A 13 -15.82 -19.27 -13.09
C GLU A 13 -14.41 -18.67 -13.14
N LEU A 14 -13.48 -19.17 -12.32
CA LEU A 14 -12.07 -18.77 -12.38
C LEU A 14 -11.41 -19.09 -13.73
N ARG A 15 -11.63 -20.30 -14.27
CA ARG A 15 -11.16 -20.67 -15.61
C ARG A 15 -11.75 -19.75 -16.68
N SER A 16 -13.06 -19.53 -16.62
CA SER A 16 -13.77 -18.65 -17.57
C SER A 16 -13.25 -17.21 -17.49
N PHE A 17 -12.97 -16.70 -16.28
CA PHE A 17 -12.39 -15.39 -16.07
C PHE A 17 -10.97 -15.28 -16.65
N SER A 18 -10.15 -16.31 -16.43
CA SER A 18 -8.78 -16.39 -16.95
C SER A 18 -8.75 -16.42 -18.49
N GLU A 19 -9.63 -17.23 -19.11
CA GLU A 19 -9.81 -17.30 -20.56
C GLU A 19 -10.29 -15.97 -21.15
N MET A 20 -11.27 -15.31 -20.51
CA MET A 20 -11.79 -14.01 -20.95
C MET A 20 -10.72 -12.92 -20.98
N ASN A 21 -9.78 -12.94 -20.02
CA ASN A 21 -8.66 -11.99 -19.95
C ASN A 21 -7.46 -12.40 -20.81
N GLY A 22 -7.52 -13.56 -21.46
CA GLY A 22 -6.42 -14.11 -22.28
C GLY A 22 -5.17 -14.42 -21.47
N GLU A 23 -5.32 -14.81 -20.21
CA GLU A 23 -4.18 -15.07 -19.32
C GLU A 23 -3.37 -16.29 -19.80
N PRO A 24 -2.04 -16.28 -19.59
CA PRO A 24 -1.21 -17.45 -19.92
C PRO A 24 -1.52 -18.63 -18.99
N SER A 25 -1.37 -19.86 -19.49
CA SER A 25 -1.78 -21.08 -18.78
C SER A 25 -1.17 -21.23 -17.38
N TRP A 26 0.08 -20.81 -17.20
CA TRP A 26 0.76 -20.86 -15.90
C TRP A 26 0.06 -19.99 -14.84
N PHE A 27 -0.58 -18.90 -15.26
CA PHE A 27 -1.30 -18.00 -14.36
C PHE A 27 -2.69 -18.55 -14.04
N THR A 28 -3.37 -19.17 -15.01
CA THR A 28 -4.60 -19.94 -14.75
C THR A 28 -4.36 -21.05 -13.73
N GLU A 29 -3.27 -21.80 -13.88
CA GLU A 29 -2.86 -22.85 -12.93
C GLU A 29 -2.56 -22.27 -11.54
N LEU A 30 -1.89 -21.11 -11.48
CA LEU A 30 -1.63 -20.40 -10.23
C LEU A 30 -2.93 -20.00 -9.51
N ARG A 31 -3.91 -19.43 -10.24
CA ARG A 31 -5.21 -19.05 -9.67
C ARG A 31 -5.92 -20.24 -9.04
N LEU A 32 -5.99 -21.36 -9.77
CA LEU A 32 -6.69 -22.57 -9.31
C LEU A 32 -6.00 -23.23 -8.13
N ARG A 33 -4.67 -23.32 -8.14
CA ARG A 33 -3.91 -23.82 -7.00
C ARG A 33 -4.14 -22.95 -5.76
N SER A 34 -4.04 -21.63 -5.92
CA SER A 34 -4.21 -20.67 -4.82
C SER A 34 -5.65 -20.68 -4.27
N PHE A 35 -6.64 -20.90 -5.14
CA PHE A 35 -8.04 -21.06 -4.75
C PHE A 35 -8.23 -22.28 -3.84
N ALA A 36 -7.65 -23.43 -4.19
CA ALA A 36 -7.67 -24.62 -3.35
C ALA A 36 -6.87 -24.44 -2.04
N GLU A 37 -5.70 -23.81 -2.10
CA GLU A 37 -4.87 -23.53 -0.91
C GLU A 37 -5.59 -22.60 0.08
N ALA A 38 -6.35 -21.61 -0.41
CA ALA A 38 -7.09 -20.66 0.42
C ALA A 38 -8.14 -21.33 1.34
N GLU A 39 -8.66 -22.50 1.00
CA GLU A 39 -9.57 -23.24 1.87
C GLU A 39 -8.85 -23.76 3.13
N THR A 40 -7.59 -24.15 2.99
CA THR A 40 -6.82 -24.86 4.04
C THR A 40 -5.87 -23.95 4.82
N LEU A 41 -5.32 -22.92 4.19
CA LEU A 41 -4.39 -21.99 4.83
C LEU A 41 -5.08 -21.21 5.97
N PRO A 42 -4.38 -20.93 7.08
CA PRO A 42 -4.93 -20.11 8.15
C PRO A 42 -5.02 -18.65 7.71
N LEU A 43 -5.94 -17.88 8.31
CA LEU A 43 -5.88 -16.42 8.23
C LEU A 43 -4.58 -15.90 8.87
N PRO A 44 -4.05 -14.73 8.42
CA PRO A 44 -2.95 -14.10 9.12
C PRO A 44 -3.33 -13.77 10.56
N LYS A 45 -2.32 -13.63 11.42
CA LYS A 45 -2.49 -13.33 12.84
C LYS A 45 -1.88 -11.97 13.17
N PRO A 46 -2.50 -10.85 12.75
CA PRO A 46 -2.02 -9.52 13.11
C PRO A 46 -2.03 -9.36 14.64
N ASP A 47 -0.95 -8.78 15.20
CA ASP A 47 -0.80 -8.67 16.65
C ASP A 47 -1.96 -7.89 17.27
N LYS A 48 -2.52 -8.41 18.37
CA LYS A 48 -3.65 -7.81 19.12
C LYS A 48 -4.94 -7.54 18.33
N THR A 49 -5.05 -7.95 17.06
CA THR A 49 -6.29 -7.79 16.26
C THR A 49 -6.88 -9.16 15.91
N LYS A 50 -8.06 -9.45 16.44
CA LYS A 50 -8.80 -10.69 16.12
C LYS A 50 -9.61 -10.50 14.82
N ILE A 51 -9.12 -11.07 13.73
CA ILE A 51 -9.75 -10.95 12.40
C ILE A 51 -10.60 -12.17 12.00
N LEU A 52 -10.74 -13.18 12.86
CA LEU A 52 -11.50 -14.40 12.56
C LEU A 52 -12.97 -14.14 12.20
N ASN A 53 -13.52 -13.02 12.67
CA ASN A 53 -14.91 -12.63 12.44
C ASN A 53 -15.04 -11.53 11.38
N TRP A 54 -13.95 -11.15 10.71
CA TRP A 54 -14.01 -10.18 9.61
C TRP A 54 -14.41 -10.90 8.32
N ASN A 55 -15.05 -10.17 7.41
CA ASN A 55 -15.47 -10.71 6.12
C ASN A 55 -14.36 -10.54 5.08
N PHE A 56 -13.73 -11.64 4.66
CA PHE A 56 -12.71 -11.62 3.59
C PHE A 56 -13.10 -12.42 2.35
N THR A 57 -14.32 -12.94 2.28
CA THR A 57 -14.71 -13.91 1.23
C THR A 57 -16.09 -13.66 0.64
N ASP A 58 -16.98 -12.96 1.35
CA ASP A 58 -18.31 -12.64 0.85
C ASP A 58 -18.31 -11.21 0.26
N TYR A 59 -18.57 -11.09 -1.03
CA TYR A 59 -18.56 -9.84 -1.77
C TYR A 59 -19.64 -9.85 -2.87
N PRO A 60 -20.22 -8.72 -3.30
CA PRO A 60 -21.35 -8.72 -4.24
C PRO A 60 -20.95 -9.21 -5.63
N VAL A 61 -19.95 -8.56 -6.24
CA VAL A 61 -19.48 -8.87 -7.60
C VAL A 61 -17.94 -8.90 -7.64
N HIS A 62 -17.39 -9.84 -8.41
CA HIS A 62 -15.95 -9.96 -8.60
C HIS A 62 -15.41 -8.88 -9.53
N THR A 63 -16.12 -8.55 -10.60
CA THR A 63 -15.74 -7.49 -11.53
C THR A 63 -16.94 -6.69 -12.02
N VAL A 64 -16.75 -5.39 -12.18
CA VAL A 64 -17.67 -4.50 -12.91
C VAL A 64 -16.98 -3.92 -14.16
N LYS A 65 -17.77 -3.60 -15.18
CA LYS A 65 -17.30 -2.84 -16.34
C LYS A 65 -17.61 -1.37 -16.13
N SER A 66 -16.59 -0.54 -16.20
CA SER A 66 -16.69 0.91 -16.00
C SER A 66 -16.36 1.69 -17.27
N SER A 67 -16.63 3.00 -17.24
CA SER A 67 -16.27 3.89 -18.33
C SER A 67 -14.75 4.02 -18.50
N THR A 68 -14.34 4.23 -19.75
CA THR A 68 -12.95 4.53 -20.15
C THR A 68 -12.85 5.98 -20.62
N PHE A 69 -11.63 6.49 -20.70
CA PHE A 69 -11.35 7.88 -21.07
C PHE A 69 -10.45 7.92 -22.31
N GLY A 70 -10.78 8.75 -23.30
CA GLY A 70 -9.95 8.91 -24.50
C GLY A 70 -8.79 9.88 -24.30
N SER A 71 -8.97 10.84 -23.40
CA SER A 71 -8.03 11.92 -23.13
C SER A 71 -8.11 12.39 -21.67
N ILE A 72 -7.14 13.20 -21.23
CA ILE A 72 -7.17 13.80 -19.88
C ILE A 72 -8.33 14.79 -19.75
N GLU A 73 -8.74 15.39 -20.86
CA GLU A 73 -9.88 16.29 -20.97
C GLU A 73 -11.22 15.58 -20.77
N ASP A 74 -11.26 14.25 -20.81
CA ASP A 74 -12.46 13.44 -20.57
C ASP A 74 -12.59 12.98 -19.11
N LEU A 75 -11.58 13.21 -18.26
CA LEU A 75 -11.60 12.78 -16.86
C LEU A 75 -12.75 13.44 -16.10
N THR A 76 -13.38 12.68 -15.19
CA THR A 76 -14.40 13.19 -14.28
C THR A 76 -13.82 14.22 -13.30
N GLU A 77 -14.67 15.08 -12.73
CA GLU A 77 -14.25 16.09 -11.76
C GLU A 77 -13.51 15.46 -10.57
N ASP A 78 -14.03 14.35 -10.05
CA ASP A 78 -13.44 13.59 -8.96
C ASP A 78 -11.99 13.15 -9.24
N ILE A 79 -11.74 12.56 -10.41
CA ILE A 79 -10.40 12.10 -10.79
C ILE A 79 -9.44 13.27 -10.97
N ARG A 80 -9.91 14.40 -11.53
CA ARG A 80 -9.09 15.61 -11.72
C ARG A 80 -8.61 16.23 -10.41
N THR A 81 -9.27 15.96 -9.29
CA THR A 81 -8.79 16.43 -7.98
C THR A 81 -7.51 15.72 -7.53
N ILE A 82 -7.18 14.56 -8.12
CA ILE A 82 -6.09 13.68 -7.69
C ILE A 82 -4.99 13.59 -8.74
N VAL A 83 -5.38 13.58 -10.01
CA VAL A 83 -4.45 13.53 -11.14
C VAL A 83 -3.81 14.89 -11.35
N ASP A 84 -2.49 14.92 -11.44
CA ASP A 84 -1.80 16.07 -11.99
C ASP A 84 -2.01 16.09 -13.51
N LEU A 85 -2.76 17.08 -14.02
CA LEU A 85 -3.14 17.15 -15.43
C LEU A 85 -1.92 17.38 -16.35
N GLU A 86 -0.80 17.84 -15.81
CA GLU A 86 0.48 17.99 -16.53
C GLU A 86 1.29 16.68 -16.58
N GLN A 87 0.88 15.65 -15.82
CA GLN A 87 1.60 14.39 -15.68
C GLN A 87 1.68 13.60 -16.98
N LYS A 88 2.89 13.35 -17.50
CA LYS A 88 3.05 12.65 -18.79
C LYS A 88 2.92 11.14 -18.70
N ASN A 89 3.16 10.56 -17.52
CA ASN A 89 3.13 9.12 -17.28
C ASN A 89 2.01 8.78 -16.29
N LEU A 90 0.87 8.33 -16.80
CA LEU A 90 -0.37 8.18 -16.04
C LEU A 90 -1.09 6.89 -16.43
N TYR A 91 -1.51 6.12 -15.43
CA TYR A 91 -2.45 5.01 -15.59
C TYR A 91 -3.65 5.22 -14.66
N ILE A 92 -4.85 4.93 -15.15
CA ILE A 92 -6.08 4.99 -14.37
C ILE A 92 -6.82 3.67 -14.54
N GLN A 93 -7.11 3.02 -13.42
CA GLN A 93 -8.10 1.95 -13.34
C GLN A 93 -9.38 2.52 -12.75
N HIS A 94 -10.51 2.29 -13.41
CA HIS A 94 -11.84 2.65 -12.94
C HIS A 94 -12.56 1.37 -12.49
N ASN A 95 -12.76 1.22 -11.19
CA ASN A 95 -13.19 -0.01 -10.52
C ASN A 95 -12.28 -1.18 -10.92
N ASN A 96 -12.68 -2.02 -11.88
CA ASN A 96 -11.88 -3.14 -12.41
C ASN A 96 -11.44 -2.96 -13.87
N THR A 97 -11.82 -1.84 -14.51
CA THR A 97 -11.55 -1.58 -15.93
C THR A 97 -10.30 -0.71 -16.09
N PRO A 98 -9.32 -1.09 -16.93
CA PRO A 98 -8.23 -0.20 -17.32
C PRO A 98 -8.82 0.95 -18.15
N ALA A 99 -8.93 2.13 -17.55
CA ALA A 99 -9.73 3.23 -18.07
C ALA A 99 -8.92 4.23 -18.89
N PHE A 100 -7.66 4.42 -18.55
CA PHE A 100 -6.74 5.30 -19.26
C PHE A 100 -5.30 4.86 -19.03
N SER A 101 -4.45 4.96 -20.05
CA SER A 101 -3.01 4.75 -19.91
C SER A 101 -2.26 5.66 -20.86
N ARG A 102 -1.20 6.28 -20.37
CA ARG A 102 -0.29 7.13 -21.12
C ARG A 102 1.11 7.02 -20.55
N ILE A 103 2.08 6.84 -21.43
CA ILE A 103 3.50 6.94 -21.11
C ILE A 103 4.15 7.82 -22.18
N SER A 104 5.12 8.65 -21.77
CA SER A 104 5.85 9.49 -22.72
C SER A 104 6.60 8.66 -23.76
N GLU A 105 6.61 9.12 -25.02
CA GLU A 105 7.26 8.42 -26.13
C GLU A 105 8.75 8.15 -25.86
N GLY A 106 9.43 9.10 -25.19
CA GLY A 106 10.83 8.95 -24.82
C GLY A 106 11.10 7.80 -23.83
N LEU A 107 10.19 7.57 -22.87
CA LEU A 107 10.31 6.45 -21.94
C LEU A 107 9.93 5.13 -22.60
N ALA A 108 8.88 5.11 -23.42
CA ALA A 108 8.51 3.94 -24.20
C ALA A 108 9.66 3.51 -25.14
N ALA A 109 10.32 4.47 -25.81
CA ALA A 109 11.48 4.21 -26.66
C ALA A 109 12.70 3.69 -25.88
N LYS A 110 12.82 4.02 -24.60
CA LYS A 110 13.83 3.46 -23.68
C LYS A 110 13.44 2.09 -23.12
N GLY A 111 12.26 1.57 -23.46
CA GLY A 111 11.76 0.26 -23.03
C GLY A 111 11.04 0.25 -21.68
N VAL A 112 10.67 1.42 -21.15
CA VAL A 112 9.82 1.49 -19.95
C VAL A 112 8.43 0.97 -20.27
N ILE A 113 7.90 0.09 -19.43
CA ILE A 113 6.58 -0.52 -19.58
C ILE A 113 5.69 0.02 -18.48
N LEU A 114 4.55 0.62 -18.84
CA LEU A 114 3.47 0.99 -17.93
C LEU A 114 2.15 0.51 -18.53
N THR A 115 1.53 -0.50 -17.92
CA THR A 115 0.25 -1.04 -18.41
C THR A 115 -0.54 -1.72 -17.28
N ASP A 116 -1.79 -2.10 -17.55
CA ASP A 116 -2.57 -2.89 -16.62
C ASP A 116 -2.01 -4.31 -16.48
N ILE A 117 -2.28 -4.94 -15.33
CA ILE A 117 -1.68 -6.24 -15.00
C ILE A 117 -2.07 -7.35 -16.00
N PHE A 118 -3.27 -7.31 -16.60
CA PHE A 118 -3.70 -8.31 -17.56
C PHE A 118 -3.01 -8.15 -18.91
N THR A 119 -2.85 -6.91 -19.37
CA THR A 119 -2.05 -6.62 -20.56
C THR A 119 -0.59 -7.01 -20.35
N ALA A 120 -0.03 -6.74 -19.17
CA ALA A 120 1.31 -7.21 -18.82
C ALA A 120 1.44 -8.75 -18.85
N LEU A 121 0.45 -9.48 -18.35
CA LEU A 121 0.44 -10.95 -18.40
C LEU A 121 0.43 -11.49 -19.84
N ARG A 122 -0.28 -10.83 -20.76
CA ARG A 122 -0.38 -11.23 -22.17
C ARG A 122 0.87 -10.87 -22.97
N GLU A 123 1.36 -9.64 -22.82
CA GLU A 123 2.39 -9.06 -23.69
C GLU A 123 3.80 -9.18 -23.11
N HIS A 124 3.91 -9.32 -21.78
CA HIS A 124 5.17 -9.39 -21.04
C HIS A 124 5.18 -10.57 -20.05
N GLY A 125 4.50 -11.67 -20.39
CA GLY A 125 4.22 -12.78 -19.49
C GLY A 125 5.46 -13.39 -18.81
N ASP A 126 6.58 -13.53 -19.51
CA ASP A 126 7.83 -14.06 -18.91
C ASP A 126 8.40 -13.11 -17.85
N LEU A 127 8.31 -11.80 -18.09
CA LEU A 127 8.79 -10.79 -17.16
C LEU A 127 7.87 -10.70 -15.94
N VAL A 128 6.55 -10.73 -16.15
CA VAL A 128 5.58 -10.78 -15.04
C VAL A 128 5.79 -12.05 -14.21
N LYS A 129 5.97 -13.21 -14.85
CA LYS A 129 6.21 -14.49 -14.17
C LYS A 129 7.48 -14.49 -13.32
N LYS A 130 8.51 -13.72 -13.70
CA LYS A 130 9.74 -13.56 -12.91
C LYS A 130 9.46 -12.94 -11.53
N TYR A 131 8.49 -12.03 -11.44
CA TYR A 131 8.27 -11.21 -10.25
C TYR A 131 6.99 -11.58 -9.48
N PHE A 132 5.89 -11.85 -10.19
CA PHE A 132 4.56 -12.06 -9.59
C PHE A 132 4.57 -13.17 -8.54
N MET A 133 4.35 -12.76 -7.31
CA MET A 133 4.24 -13.59 -6.11
C MET A 133 5.37 -14.62 -5.93
N THR A 134 6.61 -14.17 -6.17
CA THR A 134 7.82 -15.00 -6.07
C THR A 134 8.66 -14.64 -4.84
N ASN A 135 9.61 -13.69 -4.99
CA ASN A 135 10.54 -13.26 -3.97
C ASN A 135 9.96 -12.16 -3.06
N GLY A 136 8.93 -11.45 -3.53
CA GLY A 136 8.21 -10.47 -2.75
C GLY A 136 7.24 -11.17 -1.79
N VAL A 137 6.03 -11.43 -2.26
CA VAL A 137 4.94 -12.05 -1.49
C VAL A 137 4.67 -13.43 -2.04
N LYS A 138 4.64 -14.48 -1.23
CA LYS A 138 4.23 -15.80 -1.75
C LYS A 138 2.72 -15.97 -1.73
N ALA A 139 2.17 -16.69 -2.71
CA ALA A 139 0.74 -17.00 -2.75
C ALA A 139 0.29 -17.77 -1.49
N ASP A 140 1.15 -18.62 -0.94
CA ASP A 140 0.84 -19.55 0.15
C ASP A 140 1.22 -19.04 1.55
N GLU A 141 1.59 -17.76 1.74
CA GLU A 141 1.93 -17.22 3.06
C GLU A 141 0.80 -17.42 4.08
N HIS A 142 -0.44 -17.17 3.65
CA HIS A 142 -1.65 -17.40 4.43
C HIS A 142 -2.91 -17.29 3.53
N LYS A 143 -4.10 -17.49 4.11
CA LYS A 143 -5.38 -17.45 3.38
C LYS A 143 -5.56 -16.19 2.51
N LEU A 144 -5.23 -15.00 3.00
CA LEU A 144 -5.47 -13.75 2.25
C LEU A 144 -4.55 -13.56 1.02
N THR A 145 -3.31 -14.07 1.02
CA THR A 145 -2.43 -14.06 -0.17
C THR A 145 -2.90 -15.10 -1.19
N ALA A 146 -3.38 -16.25 -0.72
CA ALA A 146 -3.91 -17.29 -1.60
C ALA A 146 -5.21 -16.84 -2.27
N LEU A 147 -6.12 -16.22 -1.51
CA LEU A 147 -7.31 -15.55 -2.05
C LEU A 147 -6.93 -14.43 -3.02
N HIS A 148 -5.91 -13.63 -2.71
CA HIS A 148 -5.44 -12.59 -3.61
C HIS A 148 -5.01 -13.16 -4.97
N ALA A 149 -4.12 -14.16 -4.96
CA ALA A 149 -3.63 -14.81 -6.17
C ALA A 149 -4.76 -15.45 -6.99
N ALA A 150 -5.74 -16.08 -6.33
CA ALA A 150 -6.91 -16.65 -6.98
C ALA A 150 -7.81 -15.58 -7.60
N LEU A 151 -8.08 -14.50 -6.86
CA LEU A 151 -9.13 -13.53 -7.15
C LEU A 151 -8.62 -12.24 -7.81
N MET A 152 -7.33 -12.10 -8.13
CA MET A 152 -6.78 -10.88 -8.73
C MET A 152 -7.65 -10.38 -9.89
N ASN A 153 -8.11 -9.14 -9.84
CA ASN A 153 -9.10 -8.59 -10.78
C ASN A 153 -8.75 -7.21 -11.35
N GLY A 154 -7.56 -6.71 -11.05
CA GLY A 154 -7.06 -5.41 -11.48
C GLY A 154 -5.63 -5.21 -10.99
N GLY A 155 -5.03 -4.08 -11.32
CA GLY A 155 -3.66 -3.75 -10.95
C GLY A 155 -2.84 -3.17 -12.10
N ALA A 156 -1.59 -2.88 -11.81
CA ALA A 156 -0.67 -2.21 -12.72
C ALA A 156 0.70 -2.89 -12.74
N PHE A 157 1.38 -2.81 -13.88
CA PHE A 157 2.74 -3.29 -14.06
C PHE A 157 3.62 -2.14 -14.55
N LEU A 158 4.65 -1.81 -13.78
CA LEU A 158 5.69 -0.85 -14.14
C LEU A 158 7.05 -1.57 -14.17
N TYR A 159 7.71 -1.53 -15.32
CA TYR A 159 9.09 -2.00 -15.46
C TYR A 159 9.98 -0.90 -16.03
N VAL A 160 11.07 -0.60 -15.34
CA VAL A 160 12.10 0.35 -15.76
C VAL A 160 13.37 -0.41 -16.11
N PRO A 161 13.81 -0.42 -17.38
CA PRO A 161 14.98 -1.17 -17.81
C PRO A 161 16.29 -0.68 -17.20
N LYS A 162 17.31 -1.54 -17.28
CA LYS A 162 18.66 -1.24 -16.85
C LYS A 162 19.18 0.10 -17.40
N ASN A 163 19.81 0.89 -16.52
CA ASN A 163 20.40 2.20 -16.82
C ASN A 163 19.39 3.29 -17.25
N VAL A 164 18.09 3.09 -17.06
CA VAL A 164 17.06 4.10 -17.36
C VAL A 164 16.69 4.88 -16.10
N GLU A 165 16.84 6.20 -16.14
CA GLU A 165 16.29 7.10 -15.13
C GLU A 165 15.01 7.75 -15.66
N VAL A 166 13.94 7.62 -14.87
CA VAL A 166 12.63 8.23 -15.10
C VAL A 166 12.56 9.49 -14.22
N GLU A 167 12.77 10.65 -14.84
CA GLU A 167 12.81 11.95 -14.13
C GLU A 167 11.43 12.41 -13.66
N GLU A 168 10.40 12.26 -14.51
CA GLU A 168 9.03 12.61 -14.17
C GLU A 168 8.33 11.42 -13.48
N PRO A 169 7.63 11.62 -12.36
CA PRO A 169 6.96 10.53 -11.65
C PRO A 169 5.98 9.76 -12.54
N VAL A 170 5.78 8.48 -12.25
CA VAL A 170 4.70 7.68 -12.81
C VAL A 170 3.53 7.68 -11.84
N GLN A 171 2.38 8.20 -12.26
CA GLN A 171 1.17 8.22 -11.43
C GLN A 171 0.20 7.10 -11.83
N VAL A 172 -0.38 6.43 -10.83
CA VAL A 172 -1.37 5.36 -10.99
C VAL A 172 -2.56 5.65 -10.09
N VAL A 173 -3.76 5.72 -10.66
CA VAL A 173 -4.99 6.00 -9.92
C VAL A 173 -5.94 4.82 -10.01
N PHE A 174 -6.29 4.26 -8.85
CA PHE A 174 -7.35 3.28 -8.68
C PHE A 174 -8.61 4.01 -8.19
N TYR A 175 -9.42 4.43 -9.15
CA TYR A 175 -10.67 5.16 -8.91
C TYR A 175 -11.81 4.18 -8.64
N HIS A 176 -12.54 4.38 -7.55
CA HIS A 176 -13.61 3.50 -7.08
C HIS A 176 -14.90 4.26 -6.82
N ASP A 177 -15.94 4.00 -7.61
CA ASP A 177 -17.24 4.69 -7.51
C ASP A 177 -18.46 3.77 -7.56
N ASP A 178 -18.23 2.45 -7.58
CA ASP A 178 -19.28 1.45 -7.54
C ASP A 178 -19.26 0.73 -6.18
N ALA A 179 -20.35 0.86 -5.42
CA ALA A 179 -20.43 0.32 -4.06
C ALA A 179 -20.26 -1.21 -4.01
N ASP A 180 -20.61 -1.92 -5.08
CA ASP A 180 -20.58 -3.38 -5.14
C ASP A 180 -19.28 -3.94 -5.74
N ALA A 181 -18.48 -3.10 -6.40
CA ALA A 181 -17.19 -3.48 -6.94
C ALA A 181 -16.19 -3.86 -5.83
N SER A 182 -15.56 -5.02 -5.98
CA SER A 182 -14.45 -5.46 -5.13
C SER A 182 -13.11 -5.27 -5.82
N LEU A 183 -12.08 -5.00 -5.02
CA LEU A 183 -10.73 -4.68 -5.49
C LEU A 183 -9.76 -5.77 -5.03
N PHE A 184 -9.32 -6.61 -5.95
CA PHE A 184 -8.25 -7.59 -5.76
C PHE A 184 -7.07 -7.14 -6.63
N ASN A 185 -6.49 -5.99 -6.30
CA ASN A 185 -5.53 -5.30 -7.17
C ASN A 185 -4.10 -5.71 -6.89
N HIS A 186 -3.37 -6.09 -7.93
CA HIS A 186 -1.96 -6.46 -7.84
C HIS A 186 -1.05 -5.47 -8.59
N VAL A 187 -0.13 -4.84 -7.89
CA VAL A 187 0.82 -3.88 -8.47
C VAL A 187 2.22 -4.47 -8.46
N ILE A 188 2.92 -4.43 -9.59
CA ILE A 188 4.34 -4.75 -9.63
C ILE A 188 5.12 -3.54 -10.12
N VAL A 189 6.11 -3.11 -9.35
CA VAL A 189 7.05 -2.04 -9.73
C VAL A 189 8.46 -2.61 -9.72
N VAL A 190 9.13 -2.55 -10.86
CA VAL A 190 10.50 -3.04 -11.01
C VAL A 190 11.38 -1.92 -11.53
N ALA A 191 12.45 -1.64 -10.80
CA ALA A 191 13.58 -0.87 -11.28
C ALA A 191 14.77 -1.82 -11.44
N ASP A 192 15.12 -2.11 -12.70
CA ASP A 192 16.25 -2.95 -13.05
C ASP A 192 17.59 -2.25 -12.72
N THR A 193 18.71 -2.94 -12.92
CA THR A 193 20.04 -2.53 -12.49
C THR A 193 20.34 -1.08 -12.86
N SER A 194 20.78 -0.26 -11.89
CA SER A 194 21.15 1.15 -12.11
C SER A 194 20.05 1.99 -12.77
N SER A 195 18.78 1.65 -12.53
CA SER A 195 17.62 2.43 -12.97
C SER A 195 16.98 3.17 -11.80
N LYS A 196 16.17 4.18 -12.11
CA LYS A 196 15.55 5.01 -11.08
C LYS A 196 14.15 5.46 -11.49
N VAL A 197 13.23 5.43 -10.53
CA VAL A 197 11.84 5.88 -10.76
C VAL A 197 11.17 6.36 -9.48
N THR A 198 10.30 7.36 -9.63
CA THR A 198 9.30 7.72 -8.63
C THR A 198 7.95 7.18 -9.08
N TYR A 199 7.33 6.31 -8.29
CA TYR A 199 6.01 5.74 -8.53
C TYR A 199 5.03 6.28 -7.48
N VAL A 200 3.86 6.74 -7.91
CA VAL A 200 2.82 7.27 -7.01
C VAL A 200 1.50 6.59 -7.31
N GLU A 201 0.94 5.86 -6.34
CA GLU A 201 -0.39 5.29 -6.45
C GLU A 201 -1.42 6.00 -5.56
N ASN A 202 -2.67 6.02 -6.04
CA ASN A 202 -3.80 6.57 -5.31
C ASN A 202 -4.97 5.60 -5.37
N TYR A 203 -5.40 5.07 -4.22
CA TYR A 203 -6.72 4.44 -4.11
C TYR A 203 -7.71 5.51 -3.67
N PHE A 204 -8.77 5.72 -4.45
CA PHE A 204 -9.73 6.78 -4.18
C PHE A 204 -11.17 6.33 -4.39
N SER A 205 -11.89 6.18 -3.28
CA SER A 205 -13.33 5.92 -3.29
C SER A 205 -14.14 7.21 -3.24
N THR A 206 -15.12 7.35 -4.12
CA THR A 206 -16.14 8.43 -4.07
C THR A 206 -17.49 7.98 -3.53
N VAL A 207 -17.71 6.65 -3.43
CA VAL A 207 -18.85 6.12 -2.68
C VAL A 207 -18.65 6.30 -1.19
N ALA A 208 -19.73 6.66 -0.48
CA ALA A 208 -19.67 6.80 0.98
C ALA A 208 -19.45 5.44 1.67
N LYS A 209 -20.03 4.37 1.12
CA LYS A 209 -19.97 3.02 1.66
C LYS A 209 -19.89 1.99 0.55
N SER A 210 -19.00 1.02 0.70
CA SER A 210 -18.87 -0.16 -0.15
C SER A 210 -19.42 -1.40 0.54
N ASN A 211 -19.94 -2.32 -0.28
CA ASN A 211 -20.31 -3.67 0.09
C ASN A 211 -19.23 -4.69 -0.30
N GLY A 212 -18.19 -4.26 -1.03
CA GLY A 212 -17.13 -5.10 -1.56
C GLY A 212 -15.98 -5.35 -0.59
N LEU A 213 -14.94 -6.00 -1.10
CA LEU A 213 -13.69 -6.25 -0.39
C LEU A 213 -12.53 -5.53 -1.06
N ALA A 214 -11.52 -5.17 -0.28
CA ALA A 214 -10.26 -4.62 -0.79
C ALA A 214 -9.11 -5.51 -0.34
N ASN A 215 -8.50 -6.23 -1.27
CA ASN A 215 -7.33 -7.07 -1.07
C ASN A 215 -6.24 -6.64 -2.06
N ILE A 216 -5.35 -5.77 -1.59
CA ILE A 216 -4.37 -5.07 -2.40
C ILE A 216 -2.98 -5.64 -2.10
N VAL A 217 -2.25 -6.02 -3.15
CA VAL A 217 -0.85 -6.47 -3.02
C VAL A 217 0.01 -5.64 -3.96
N SER A 218 1.11 -5.11 -3.45
CA SER A 218 2.11 -4.41 -4.26
C SER A 218 3.48 -5.03 -4.02
N GLU A 219 4.16 -5.44 -5.09
CA GLU A 219 5.53 -5.97 -5.04
C GLU A 219 6.49 -5.01 -5.75
N VAL A 220 7.52 -4.56 -5.03
CA VAL A 220 8.45 -3.51 -5.45
C VAL A 220 9.86 -4.06 -5.43
N PHE A 221 10.50 -4.13 -6.59
CA PHE A 221 11.82 -4.73 -6.77
C PHE A 221 12.83 -3.69 -7.25
N ALA A 222 13.78 -3.33 -6.40
CA ALA A 222 14.94 -2.53 -6.77
C ALA A 222 16.15 -3.45 -6.95
N GLU A 223 16.52 -3.70 -8.21
CA GLU A 223 17.69 -4.50 -8.57
C GLU A 223 19.00 -3.72 -8.26
N ASP A 224 20.16 -4.30 -8.56
CA ASP A 224 21.46 -3.74 -8.16
C ASP A 224 21.62 -2.26 -8.53
N ASN A 225 21.99 -1.42 -7.56
CA ASN A 225 22.17 0.03 -7.72
C ASN A 225 20.91 0.78 -8.23
N ALA A 226 19.72 0.18 -8.13
CA ALA A 226 18.46 0.80 -8.52
C ALA A 226 17.84 1.63 -7.39
N GLN A 227 17.04 2.63 -7.74
CA GLN A 227 16.38 3.51 -6.77
C GLN A 227 14.88 3.63 -7.07
N ILE A 228 14.05 3.27 -6.10
CA ILE A 228 12.59 3.42 -6.18
C ILE A 228 12.13 4.32 -5.05
N THR A 229 11.42 5.38 -5.41
CA THR A 229 10.62 6.17 -4.48
C THR A 229 9.15 5.84 -4.71
N TYR A 230 8.51 5.18 -3.74
CA TYR A 230 7.12 4.71 -3.82
C TYR A 230 6.22 5.55 -2.93
N GLY A 231 5.29 6.27 -3.54
CA GLY A 231 4.24 7.02 -2.88
C GLY A 231 2.90 6.29 -2.93
N ALA A 232 2.16 6.29 -1.83
CA ALA A 232 0.76 5.86 -1.84
C ALA A 232 -0.11 6.76 -0.98
N VAL A 233 -1.30 7.10 -1.46
CA VAL A 233 -2.38 7.65 -0.64
C VAL A 233 -3.62 6.79 -0.81
N ASP A 234 -4.01 6.10 0.27
CA ASP A 234 -5.14 5.19 0.28
C ASP A 234 -6.35 5.85 0.95
N VAL A 235 -7.44 6.03 0.19
CA VAL A 235 -8.72 6.55 0.66
C VAL A 235 -9.83 5.60 0.21
N LEU A 236 -9.95 4.47 0.91
CA LEU A 236 -11.03 3.49 0.67
C LEU A 236 -12.28 3.83 1.50
N ALA A 237 -13.46 3.58 0.91
CA ALA A 237 -14.76 3.86 1.54
C ALA A 237 -15.01 3.04 2.82
N GLU A 238 -15.92 3.52 3.66
CA GLU A 238 -16.50 2.73 4.75
C GLU A 238 -17.09 1.42 4.20
N GLY A 239 -17.14 0.35 5.00
CA GLY A 239 -17.80 -0.91 4.62
C GLY A 239 -16.91 -1.91 3.90
N PHE A 240 -15.82 -1.47 3.26
CA PHE A 240 -14.77 -2.39 2.85
C PHE A 240 -14.22 -3.15 4.07
N THR A 241 -13.92 -4.44 3.89
CA THR A 241 -12.91 -5.11 4.71
C THR A 241 -11.60 -5.08 3.94
N THR A 242 -10.58 -4.43 4.50
CA THR A 242 -9.36 -4.10 3.77
C THR A 242 -8.16 -4.91 4.26
N TYR A 243 -7.47 -5.55 3.32
CA TYR A 243 -6.16 -6.13 3.47
C TYR A 243 -5.20 -5.51 2.45
N VAL A 244 -4.06 -4.99 2.92
CA VAL A 244 -3.02 -4.42 2.07
C VAL A 244 -1.68 -5.06 2.39
N ASN A 245 -0.95 -5.55 1.40
CA ASN A 245 0.42 -6.07 1.56
C ASN A 245 1.35 -5.43 0.54
N ARG A 246 2.19 -4.50 1.00
CA ARG A 246 3.22 -3.85 0.19
C ARG A 246 4.58 -4.44 0.54
N ARG A 247 5.24 -5.07 -0.42
CA ARG A 247 6.52 -5.74 -0.24
C ARG A 247 7.61 -5.12 -1.11
N GLY A 248 8.70 -4.69 -0.48
CA GLY A 248 9.92 -4.25 -1.16
C GLY A 248 11.00 -5.31 -1.11
N VAL A 249 11.80 -5.41 -2.16
CA VAL A 249 13.04 -6.20 -2.20
C VAL A 249 14.14 -5.34 -2.81
N ALA A 250 15.16 -5.02 -2.01
CA ALA A 250 16.29 -4.19 -2.40
C ALA A 250 17.57 -5.04 -2.52
N ALA A 251 18.11 -5.12 -3.74
CA ALA A 251 19.35 -5.80 -4.07
C ALA A 251 20.58 -4.96 -3.67
N ARG A 252 21.78 -5.29 -4.18
CA ARG A 252 23.02 -4.65 -3.73
C ARG A 252 23.03 -3.17 -4.12
N ASP A 253 23.42 -2.30 -3.20
CA ASP A 253 23.47 -0.84 -3.41
C ASP A 253 22.11 -0.23 -3.83
N ALA A 254 21.00 -0.96 -3.65
CA ALA A 254 19.67 -0.55 -4.08
C ALA A 254 18.95 0.22 -2.96
N LYS A 255 18.03 1.11 -3.34
CA LYS A 255 17.26 1.96 -2.40
C LYS A 255 15.77 1.87 -2.67
N ILE A 256 14.98 1.63 -1.62
CA ILE A 256 13.52 1.75 -1.66
C ILE A 256 13.08 2.75 -0.58
N GLU A 257 12.41 3.83 -1.01
CA GLU A 257 11.79 4.82 -0.12
C GLU A 257 10.28 4.73 -0.21
N TRP A 258 9.59 4.54 0.92
CA TRP A 258 8.14 4.51 1.00
C TRP A 258 7.58 5.79 1.60
N ALA A 259 6.61 6.40 0.93
CA ALA A 259 5.86 7.57 1.36
C ALA A 259 4.37 7.21 1.42
N LEU A 260 3.90 6.74 2.59
CA LEU A 260 2.58 6.11 2.72
C LEU A 260 1.61 6.99 3.52
N GLY A 261 0.50 7.35 2.89
CA GLY A 261 -0.64 8.02 3.48
C GLY A 261 -1.84 7.10 3.61
N LEU A 262 -2.05 6.54 4.80
CA LEU A 262 -3.09 5.53 5.02
C LEU A 262 -4.33 6.20 5.63
N MET A 263 -5.29 6.51 4.76
CA MET A 263 -6.44 7.37 5.04
C MET A 263 -7.77 6.65 4.78
N ASN A 264 -7.79 5.33 4.86
CA ASN A 264 -9.01 4.55 4.66
C ASN A 264 -10.09 4.91 5.68
N ASP A 265 -11.35 4.80 5.26
CA ASP A 265 -12.51 4.87 6.15
C ASP A 265 -13.02 3.49 6.60
N SER A 266 -12.26 2.42 6.31
CA SER A 266 -12.58 1.01 6.57
C SER A 266 -11.73 0.33 7.66
N ASP A 267 -12.22 -0.82 8.14
CA ASP A 267 -11.42 -1.76 8.94
C ASP A 267 -10.27 -2.31 8.08
N THR A 268 -9.04 -2.15 8.56
CA THR A 268 -7.83 -2.36 7.74
C THR A 268 -6.79 -3.20 8.46
N ILE A 269 -6.30 -4.25 7.80
CA ILE A 269 -5.01 -4.88 8.09
C ILE A 269 -4.06 -4.48 6.98
N SER A 270 -2.90 -3.92 7.32
CA SER A 270 -1.91 -3.50 6.35
C SER A 270 -0.51 -3.89 6.80
N GLU A 271 0.25 -4.44 5.86
CA GLU A 271 1.65 -4.80 6.03
C GLU A 271 2.48 -4.08 4.99
N ASN A 272 3.53 -3.38 5.42
CA ASN A 272 4.58 -2.88 4.56
C ASN A 272 5.92 -3.50 5.00
N VAL A 273 6.46 -4.40 4.19
CA VAL A 273 7.68 -5.10 4.51
C VAL A 273 8.74 -4.81 3.46
N THR A 274 9.95 -4.45 3.89
CA THR A 274 11.09 -4.26 3.01
C THR A 274 12.17 -5.28 3.32
N HIS A 275 12.59 -6.00 2.29
CA HIS A 275 13.68 -6.98 2.35
C HIS A 275 14.96 -6.35 1.82
N LEU A 276 15.93 -6.13 2.70
CA LEU A 276 17.26 -5.59 2.38
C LEU A 276 18.22 -6.76 2.16
N VAL A 277 18.14 -7.34 0.95
CA VAL A 277 18.82 -8.60 0.62
C VAL A 277 20.26 -8.39 0.19
N GLY A 278 20.58 -7.26 -0.45
CA GLY A 278 21.93 -6.96 -0.92
C GLY A 278 22.74 -6.11 0.05
N ASP A 279 24.06 -6.20 -0.03
CA ASP A 279 24.96 -5.32 0.72
C ASP A 279 24.71 -3.83 0.35
N ASN A 280 24.85 -2.95 1.33
CA ASN A 280 24.60 -1.50 1.23
C ASN A 280 23.18 -1.12 0.76
N SER A 281 22.21 -2.05 0.86
CA SER A 281 20.82 -1.76 0.51
C SER A 281 20.15 -0.87 1.56
N ILE A 282 19.22 -0.01 1.10
CA ILE A 282 18.55 0.99 1.93
C ILE A 282 17.04 0.83 1.83
N GLY A 283 16.37 0.81 2.98
CA GLY A 283 14.92 0.84 3.11
C GLY A 283 14.50 1.97 4.04
N ASP A 284 13.73 2.93 3.54
CA ASP A 284 13.27 4.08 4.33
C ASP A 284 11.75 4.22 4.21
N THR A 285 11.02 3.90 5.27
CA THR A 285 9.56 3.96 5.30
C THR A 285 9.07 5.13 6.14
N LYS A 286 8.32 6.02 5.51
CA LYS A 286 7.58 7.12 6.14
C LYS A 286 6.09 6.88 6.02
N THR A 287 5.36 6.93 7.14
CA THR A 287 3.92 6.67 7.15
C THR A 287 3.15 7.68 7.98
N VAL A 288 2.04 8.15 7.41
CA VAL A 288 1.04 8.97 8.09
C VAL A 288 -0.30 8.25 8.07
N VAL A 289 -0.98 8.23 9.22
CA VAL A 289 -2.31 7.61 9.37
C VAL A 289 -3.27 8.56 10.07
N VAL A 290 -4.50 8.64 9.59
CA VAL A 290 -5.61 9.31 10.29
C VAL A 290 -6.81 8.37 10.37
N GLY A 291 -7.10 7.89 11.58
CA GLY A 291 -8.27 7.05 11.88
C GLY A 291 -9.36 7.84 12.58
N ARG A 292 -10.62 7.57 12.22
CA ARG A 292 -11.83 8.24 12.79
C ARG A 292 -13.02 7.27 12.89
N GLY A 293 -14.14 7.72 13.47
CA GLY A 293 -15.32 6.88 13.63
C GLY A 293 -15.07 5.69 14.55
N SER A 294 -15.34 4.46 14.07
CA SER A 294 -15.19 3.22 14.82
C SER A 294 -14.24 2.20 14.16
N GLN A 295 -13.33 2.68 13.32
CA GLN A 295 -12.39 1.87 12.55
C GLN A 295 -11.47 1.03 13.45
N LYS A 296 -11.19 -0.19 13.03
CA LYS A 296 -10.17 -1.07 13.60
C LYS A 296 -9.06 -1.26 12.59
N GLN A 297 -7.86 -0.80 12.95
CA GLN A 297 -6.73 -0.78 12.04
C GLN A 297 -5.51 -1.44 12.67
N ASN A 298 -4.78 -2.21 11.86
CA ASN A 298 -3.51 -2.81 12.26
C ASN A 298 -2.49 -2.58 11.14
N PHE A 299 -1.43 -1.85 11.47
CA PHE A 299 -0.38 -1.47 10.54
C PHE A 299 0.93 -2.06 10.99
N THR A 300 1.45 -3.01 10.22
CA THR A 300 2.77 -3.58 10.44
C THR A 300 3.75 -3.01 9.41
N THR A 301 4.82 -2.39 9.88
CA THR A 301 5.97 -2.06 9.03
C THR A 301 7.15 -2.87 9.51
N LYS A 302 7.80 -3.58 8.59
CA LYS A 302 8.92 -4.45 8.89
C LYS A 302 10.06 -4.20 7.92
N VAL A 303 11.27 -4.03 8.43
CA VAL A 303 12.48 -4.02 7.61
C VAL A 303 13.33 -5.21 8.05
N VAL A 304 13.75 -6.03 7.07
CA VAL A 304 14.56 -7.23 7.33
C VAL A 304 15.89 -7.08 6.62
N HIS A 305 16.97 -7.16 7.40
CA HIS A 305 18.34 -6.97 6.97
C HIS A 305 19.01 -8.34 6.79
N TRP A 306 19.45 -8.63 5.57
CA TRP A 306 20.36 -9.75 5.27
C TRP A 306 21.70 -9.26 4.75
N GLY A 307 21.71 -8.18 3.95
CA GLY A 307 22.93 -7.60 3.41
C GLY A 307 23.75 -6.84 4.45
N LYS A 308 25.08 -6.83 4.27
CA LYS A 308 26.01 -6.08 5.12
C LYS A 308 25.86 -4.57 4.90
N ASN A 309 26.11 -3.80 5.95
CA ASN A 309 25.98 -2.33 5.92
C ASN A 309 24.61 -1.86 5.38
N SER A 310 23.55 -2.66 5.56
CA SER A 310 22.22 -2.26 5.11
C SER A 310 21.60 -1.26 6.09
N ASP A 311 20.84 -0.29 5.59
CA ASP A 311 20.24 0.78 6.40
C ASP A 311 18.71 0.76 6.31
N GLY A 312 18.05 0.72 7.46
CA GLY A 312 16.62 0.54 7.60
C GLY A 312 16.02 1.59 8.53
N GLN A 313 15.17 2.45 7.99
CA GLN A 313 14.50 3.53 8.72
C GLN A 313 12.99 3.34 8.70
N ILE A 314 12.36 3.46 9.87
CA ILE A 314 10.89 3.47 10.00
C ILE A 314 10.47 4.75 10.74
N LEU A 315 9.68 5.60 10.11
CA LEU A 315 9.12 6.80 10.72
C LEU A 315 7.60 6.83 10.53
N LYS A 316 6.83 6.72 11.62
CA LYS A 316 5.36 6.65 11.55
C LYS A 316 4.67 7.58 12.53
N HIS A 317 3.78 8.43 12.03
CA HIS A 317 2.90 9.25 12.86
C HIS A 317 1.43 8.92 12.58
N GLY A 318 0.64 8.76 13.65
CA GLY A 318 -0.78 8.42 13.58
C GLY A 318 -1.64 9.33 14.44
N VAL A 319 -2.83 9.67 13.96
CA VAL A 319 -3.85 10.38 14.73
C VAL A 319 -5.13 9.56 14.79
N MET A 320 -5.63 9.29 15.98
CA MET A 320 -6.87 8.57 16.21
C MET A 320 -7.93 9.47 16.84
N LYS A 321 -9.09 9.56 16.19
CA LYS A 321 -10.25 10.35 16.60
C LYS A 321 -11.46 9.44 16.85
N ASP A 322 -12.44 9.96 17.58
CA ASP A 322 -13.70 9.30 17.94
C ASP A 322 -13.45 8.02 18.75
N SER A 323 -13.83 6.85 18.24
CA SER A 323 -13.59 5.54 18.84
C SER A 323 -12.69 4.66 17.96
N ALA A 324 -11.97 5.26 17.01
CA ALA A 324 -11.04 4.55 16.14
C ALA A 324 -9.90 3.95 16.96
N SER A 325 -9.49 2.75 16.57
CA SER A 325 -8.40 2.01 17.18
C SER A 325 -7.36 1.63 16.14
N SER A 326 -6.11 2.01 16.37
CA SER A 326 -4.97 1.56 15.56
C SER A 326 -3.88 0.91 16.39
N ILE A 327 -3.25 -0.11 15.81
CA ILE A 327 -2.02 -0.74 16.31
C ILE A 327 -0.93 -0.53 15.28
N PHE A 328 0.19 0.08 15.69
CA PHE A 328 1.36 0.27 14.86
C PHE A 328 2.47 -0.68 15.33
N ASN A 329 2.73 -1.71 14.55
CA ASN A 329 3.89 -2.57 14.75
C ASN A 329 5.06 -2.03 13.92
N GLY A 330 6.17 -1.68 14.56
CA GLY A 330 7.45 -1.39 13.91
C GLY A 330 8.38 -2.57 14.17
N ILE A 331 8.94 -3.18 13.13
CA ILE A 331 9.77 -4.37 13.28
C ILE A 331 11.08 -4.15 12.51
N GLY A 332 12.17 -3.94 13.23
CA GLY A 332 13.52 -4.06 12.69
C GLY A 332 14.04 -5.47 12.94
N LYS A 333 14.31 -6.24 11.88
CA LYS A 333 14.92 -7.57 12.00
C LYS A 333 16.29 -7.58 11.34
N ILE A 334 17.33 -7.87 12.10
CA ILE A 334 18.69 -8.06 11.59
C ILE A 334 19.02 -9.54 11.68
N GLU A 335 19.24 -10.18 10.54
CA GLU A 335 19.59 -11.59 10.44
C GLU A 335 21.09 -11.78 10.63
N HIS A 336 21.48 -12.98 11.06
CA HIS A 336 22.88 -13.35 11.18
C HIS A 336 23.64 -13.16 9.85
N GLY A 337 24.79 -12.50 9.89
CA GLY A 337 25.62 -12.17 8.72
C GLY A 337 25.37 -10.78 8.13
N ALA A 338 24.32 -10.07 8.56
CA ALA A 338 24.03 -8.68 8.19
C ALA A 338 24.90 -7.68 8.98
N THR A 339 26.20 -7.96 9.07
CA THR A 339 27.17 -7.17 9.84
C THR A 339 27.16 -5.70 9.40
N LYS A 340 27.29 -4.79 10.36
CA LYS A 340 27.26 -3.33 10.24
C LYS A 340 25.94 -2.74 9.76
N SER A 341 24.86 -3.52 9.79
CA SER A 341 23.54 -2.98 9.48
C SER A 341 23.05 -1.99 10.53
N ASN A 342 22.19 -1.08 10.11
CA ASN A 342 21.59 -0.05 10.94
C ASN A 342 20.06 -0.14 10.85
N ALA A 343 19.37 -0.32 11.97
CA ALA A 343 17.92 -0.40 12.05
C ALA A 343 17.35 0.60 13.07
N GLU A 344 16.71 1.66 12.59
CA GLU A 344 16.15 2.71 13.44
C GLU A 344 14.64 2.86 13.20
N GLN A 345 13.88 3.03 14.28
CA GLN A 345 12.43 3.15 14.19
C GLN A 345 11.86 4.20 15.16
N GLU A 346 10.98 5.05 14.65
CA GLU A 346 10.19 6.00 15.42
C GLU A 346 8.70 5.82 15.10
N SER A 347 7.88 5.65 16.14
CA SER A 347 6.41 5.56 15.99
C SER A 347 5.71 6.43 17.02
N ARG A 348 4.89 7.38 16.56
CA ARG A 348 4.13 8.28 17.43
C ARG A 348 2.64 8.19 17.13
N VAL A 349 1.82 8.09 18.18
CA VAL A 349 0.35 8.09 18.03
C VAL A 349 -0.29 9.11 18.97
N LEU A 350 -1.11 9.98 18.39
CA LEU A 350 -1.88 10.99 19.10
C LEU A 350 -3.36 10.58 19.13
N MET A 351 -3.96 10.51 20.33
CA MET A 351 -5.41 10.31 20.46
C MET A 351 -6.09 11.65 20.76
N LEU A 352 -7.10 12.00 19.95
CA LEU A 352 -7.86 13.24 20.09
C LEU A 352 -9.13 13.08 20.93
N SER A 353 -9.68 11.87 20.97
CA SER A 353 -10.91 11.55 21.69
C SER A 353 -10.64 10.63 22.88
N PRO A 354 -11.45 10.71 23.96
CA PRO A 354 -11.29 9.83 25.12
C PRO A 354 -11.41 8.34 24.80
N ASP A 355 -12.25 8.00 23.81
CA ASP A 355 -12.55 6.63 23.39
C ASP A 355 -11.65 6.14 22.26
N ALA A 356 -10.81 7.01 21.69
CA ALA A 356 -9.85 6.63 20.66
C ALA A 356 -8.69 5.86 21.28
N ARG A 357 -8.16 4.90 20.51
CA ARG A 357 -7.05 4.05 20.95
C ARG A 357 -5.93 4.05 19.92
N GLY A 358 -4.71 4.26 20.40
CA GLY A 358 -3.50 4.07 19.64
C GLY A 358 -2.54 3.20 20.42
N ASP A 359 -2.00 2.17 19.77
CA ASP A 359 -0.93 1.33 20.33
C ASP A 359 0.29 1.46 19.41
N ALA A 360 1.46 1.76 19.96
CA ALA A 360 2.74 1.73 19.24
C ALA A 360 3.61 0.62 19.84
N ASN A 361 3.99 -0.35 19.00
CA ASN A 361 4.68 -1.57 19.40
C ASN A 361 5.98 -1.72 18.60
N PRO A 362 7.10 -1.16 19.09
CA PRO A 362 8.40 -1.33 18.46
C PRO A 362 9.01 -2.69 18.84
N ILE A 363 9.52 -3.41 17.85
CA ILE A 363 10.11 -4.73 17.98
C ILE A 363 11.48 -4.70 17.28
N LEU A 364 12.51 -5.14 17.99
CA LEU A 364 13.85 -5.36 17.42
C LEU A 364 14.18 -6.85 17.57
N LEU A 365 14.50 -7.50 16.44
CA LEU A 365 14.88 -8.90 16.37
C LEU A 365 16.29 -8.97 15.80
N ILE A 366 17.30 -9.03 16.67
CA ILE A 366 18.71 -8.89 16.30
C ILE A 366 19.43 -10.22 16.51
N ASP A 367 19.96 -10.78 15.42
CA ASP A 367 20.70 -12.06 15.39
C ASP A 367 22.16 -11.87 14.91
N GLU A 368 22.69 -10.65 15.07
CA GLU A 368 24.04 -10.22 14.69
C GLU A 368 24.63 -9.28 15.75
N ASP A 369 25.95 -9.36 15.99
CA ASP A 369 26.61 -8.65 17.10
C ASP A 369 27.07 -7.23 16.72
N ASP A 370 27.68 -7.05 15.54
CA ASP A 370 28.24 -5.77 15.08
C ASP A 370 27.20 -4.97 14.29
N VAL A 371 26.22 -4.39 14.98
CA VAL A 371 25.14 -3.58 14.36
C VAL A 371 24.71 -2.40 15.22
N THR A 372 24.01 -1.46 14.59
CA THR A 372 23.27 -0.39 15.27
C THR A 372 21.78 -0.68 15.19
N ALA A 373 21.09 -0.62 16.33
CA ALA A 373 19.64 -0.73 16.34
C ALA A 373 19.05 0.16 17.44
N GLY A 374 18.04 0.94 17.09
CA GLY A 374 17.38 1.87 17.99
C GLY A 374 15.87 1.90 17.76
N HIS A 375 15.13 2.29 18.82
CA HIS A 375 13.72 2.55 18.69
C HIS A 375 13.25 3.72 19.56
N ALA A 376 12.19 4.36 19.12
CA ALA A 376 11.43 5.35 19.89
C ALA A 376 9.93 5.14 19.64
N ALA A 377 9.15 5.09 20.71
CA ALA A 377 7.70 5.04 20.62
C ALA A 377 7.07 6.00 21.62
N SER A 378 6.07 6.76 21.16
CA SER A 378 5.29 7.64 22.03
C SER A 378 3.81 7.55 21.71
N VAL A 379 3.00 7.33 22.73
CA VAL A 379 1.53 7.34 22.62
C VAL A 379 1.00 8.33 23.64
N GLY A 380 0.20 9.29 23.19
CA GLY A 380 -0.26 10.37 24.05
C GLY A 380 -1.59 10.94 23.61
N ARG A 381 -2.40 11.36 24.58
CA ARG A 381 -3.61 12.15 24.27
C ARG A 381 -3.20 13.57 23.96
N VAL A 382 -3.99 14.25 23.13
CA VAL A 382 -3.87 15.70 22.99
C VAL A 382 -4.00 16.37 24.35
N ASP A 383 -3.12 17.33 24.63
CA ASP A 383 -3.14 18.09 25.88
C ASP A 383 -4.38 19.00 25.89
N PRO A 384 -5.32 18.81 26.84
CA PRO A 384 -6.51 19.66 26.94
C PRO A 384 -6.16 21.14 27.15
N LEU A 385 -5.00 21.46 27.75
CA LEU A 385 -4.55 22.83 27.94
C LEU A 385 -4.14 23.48 26.61
N GLN A 386 -3.56 22.73 25.67
CA GLN A 386 -3.25 23.22 24.32
C GLN A 386 -4.53 23.55 23.55
N LEU A 387 -5.53 22.66 23.60
CA LEU A 387 -6.83 22.91 23.00
C LEU A 387 -7.53 24.11 23.64
N TYR A 388 -7.55 24.18 24.98
CA TYR A 388 -8.10 25.32 25.71
C TYR A 388 -7.41 26.63 25.33
N TYR A 389 -6.09 26.63 25.21
CA TYR A 389 -5.32 27.80 24.81
C TYR A 389 -5.73 28.30 23.42
N LEU A 390 -5.79 27.41 22.42
CA LEU A 390 -6.25 27.76 21.07
C LEU A 390 -7.69 28.30 21.09
N MET A 391 -8.58 27.61 21.82
CA MET A 391 -9.98 28.02 21.96
C MET A 391 -10.15 29.38 22.64
N SER A 392 -9.31 29.69 23.63
CA SER A 392 -9.30 31.01 24.30
C SER A 392 -8.95 32.17 23.36
N ARG A 393 -8.35 31.88 22.19
CA ARG A 393 -8.07 32.85 21.13
C ARG A 393 -9.19 32.98 20.09
N GLY A 394 -10.37 32.42 20.38
CA GLY A 394 -11.54 32.48 19.49
C GLY A 394 -11.55 31.41 18.40
N ILE A 395 -10.61 30.46 18.43
CA ILE A 395 -10.57 29.32 17.50
C ILE A 395 -11.60 28.28 17.95
N THR A 396 -12.39 27.75 17.02
CA THR A 396 -13.36 26.70 17.38
C THR A 396 -12.62 25.43 17.81
N LYS A 397 -13.25 24.57 18.62
CA LYS A 397 -12.65 23.29 19.02
C LYS A 397 -12.21 22.45 17.80
N GLN A 398 -13.05 22.40 16.77
CA GLN A 398 -12.77 21.68 15.52
C GLN A 398 -11.51 22.22 14.83
N GLU A 399 -11.38 23.54 14.74
CA GLU A 399 -10.22 24.19 14.14
C GLU A 399 -8.96 24.04 15.01
N ALA A 400 -9.10 24.03 16.33
CA ALA A 400 -7.99 23.76 17.25
C ALA A 400 -7.46 22.33 17.10
N GLU A 401 -8.36 21.33 17.06
CA GLU A 401 -7.99 19.93 16.76
C GLU A 401 -7.29 19.85 15.40
N ARG A 402 -7.81 20.56 14.39
CA ARG A 402 -7.20 20.61 13.06
C ARG A 402 -5.76 21.09 13.09
N LEU A 403 -5.50 22.22 13.72
CA LEU A 403 -4.13 22.75 13.84
C LEU A 403 -3.18 21.80 14.57
N VAL A 404 -3.66 21.13 15.63
CA VAL A 404 -2.88 20.13 16.36
C VAL A 404 -2.53 18.95 15.46
N ILE A 405 -3.47 18.42 14.68
CA ILE A 405 -3.23 17.31 13.75
C ILE A 405 -2.18 17.69 12.71
N HIS A 406 -2.31 18.85 12.07
CA HIS A 406 -1.33 19.32 11.11
C HIS A 406 0.06 19.46 11.72
N GLY A 407 0.16 20.10 12.89
CA GLY A 407 1.43 20.23 13.61
C GLY A 407 2.05 18.89 13.98
N PHE A 408 1.23 17.90 14.38
CA PHE A 408 1.69 16.57 14.77
C PHE A 408 2.15 15.72 13.57
N LEU A 409 1.49 15.83 12.43
CA LEU A 409 1.82 15.05 11.23
C LEU A 409 2.90 15.70 10.36
N ALA A 410 3.09 17.03 10.46
CA ALA A 410 4.07 17.79 9.68
C ALA A 410 5.50 17.23 9.69
N PRO A 411 6.07 16.72 10.82
CA PRO A 411 7.41 16.16 10.82
C PRO A 411 7.60 15.00 9.83
N VAL A 412 6.55 14.21 9.57
CA VAL A 412 6.58 13.12 8.59
C VAL A 412 6.22 13.62 7.20
N VAL A 413 5.16 14.43 7.07
CA VAL A 413 4.70 14.97 5.78
C VAL A 413 5.81 15.79 5.11
N ASN A 414 6.51 16.65 5.84
CA ASN A 414 7.52 17.55 5.28
C ASN A 414 8.73 16.82 4.72
N VAL A 415 9.08 15.65 5.27
CA VAL A 415 10.23 14.84 4.86
C VAL A 415 9.87 13.74 3.85
N LEU A 416 8.62 13.69 3.39
CA LEU A 416 8.27 12.80 2.28
C LEU A 416 9.06 13.20 1.02
N PRO A 417 9.57 12.25 0.24
CA PRO A 417 10.35 12.54 -0.96
C PRO A 417 9.51 12.99 -2.17
N ILE A 418 8.18 12.96 -2.09
CA ILE A 418 7.27 13.19 -3.23
C ILE A 418 6.29 14.34 -2.94
N GLU A 419 6.46 15.47 -3.62
CA GLU A 419 5.63 16.68 -3.43
C GLU A 419 4.14 16.44 -3.76
N GLY A 420 3.83 15.68 -4.81
CA GLY A 420 2.45 15.32 -5.15
C GLY A 420 1.72 14.60 -4.01
N VAL A 421 2.40 13.65 -3.35
CA VAL A 421 1.88 12.93 -2.18
C VAL A 421 1.68 13.87 -0.99
N LYS A 422 2.61 14.81 -0.74
CA LYS A 422 2.45 15.80 0.35
C LYS A 422 1.20 16.66 0.17
N LYS A 423 0.98 17.15 -1.04
CA LYS A 423 -0.20 17.97 -1.37
C LYS A 423 -1.48 17.17 -1.17
N GLN A 424 -1.55 15.97 -1.73
CA GLN A 424 -2.71 15.08 -1.58
C GLN A 424 -2.98 14.73 -0.10
N LEU A 425 -1.93 14.40 0.66
CA LEU A 425 -2.07 14.12 2.09
C LEU A 425 -2.63 15.31 2.85
N THR A 426 -2.14 16.52 2.56
CA THR A 426 -2.64 17.74 3.18
C THR A 426 -4.14 17.90 2.90
N GLU A 427 -4.57 17.77 1.64
CA GLU A 427 -5.99 17.90 1.26
C GLU A 427 -6.88 16.78 1.85
N VAL A 428 -6.38 15.55 1.98
CA VAL A 428 -7.12 14.44 2.60
C VAL A 428 -7.23 14.64 4.11
N ILE A 429 -6.16 15.09 4.77
CA ILE A 429 -6.19 15.44 6.20
C ILE A 429 -7.23 16.54 6.43
N GLU A 430 -7.24 17.60 5.62
CA GLU A 430 -8.26 18.66 5.70
C GLU A 430 -9.68 18.11 5.62
N ARG A 431 -9.94 17.19 4.69
CA ARG A 431 -11.27 16.57 4.51
C ARG A 431 -11.65 15.65 5.67
N LYS A 432 -10.71 14.92 6.27
CA LYS A 432 -10.98 14.01 7.39
C LYS A 432 -11.21 14.71 8.72
N VAL A 433 -10.64 15.91 8.86
CA VAL A 433 -10.59 16.63 10.12
C VAL A 433 -11.69 17.69 10.24
N ARG A 434 -12.22 18.17 9.10
CA ARG A 434 -13.54 18.80 9.03
C ARG A 434 -14.60 17.79 9.48
#